data_AF-A0A835M3P5-F1
#
_entry.id   AF-A0A835M3P5-F1
#
_cell.length_a   1.000
_cell.length_b   1.000
_cell.length_c   1.000
_cell.angle_alpha   90.00
_cell.angle_beta   90.00
_cell.angle_gamma   90.00
#
_symmetry.space_group_name_H-M   'P 1'
#
loop_
_entity.id
_entity.type
_entity.pdbx_description
1 polymer ?
#
loop_
_entity_poly.entity_id
_entity_poly.type
_entity_poly.pdbx_seq_one_letter_code
_entity_poly.pdbx_strand_id
1 'polypeptide(L)'
;MYACKTAGVSFDADYFKAYVYTLGTNAWRSIPSPYRMPSTGDVAAAHLNGALHRFKLSDQSRWKDTPQCFDIHSIISFNIRSEEFRQVALNFDYGVRLDCISYALGVLQGCLSVWRVNSIECYTEIWVMKDYGLEDSWTRLHTVRTVFCH
;
A
#
# COMPACT_ATOMS: atom_id res chain seq x y z
N MET A 1 27.14 9.61 -1.43
CA MET A 1 27.14 8.16 -1.15
C MET A 1 25.70 7.68 -1.22
N TYR A 2 25.35 6.93 -2.26
CA TYR A 2 23.98 6.50 -2.52
C TYR A 2 23.56 5.47 -1.47
N ALA A 3 22.70 5.88 -0.53
CA ALA A 3 22.15 4.98 0.47
C ALA A 3 21.02 4.16 -0.18
N CYS A 4 21.30 2.92 -0.56
CA CYS A 4 20.24 1.95 -0.83
C CYS A 4 19.68 1.50 0.53
N LYS A 5 18.59 2.13 0.97
CA LYS A 5 17.85 1.67 2.16
C LYS A 5 16.84 0.64 1.69
N THR A 6 17.07 -0.63 2.00
CA THR A 6 16.09 -1.70 1.80
C THR A 6 15.27 -1.84 3.08
N ALA A 7 13.95 -2.01 2.93
CA ALA A 7 13.05 -2.22 4.05
C ALA A 7 12.53 -3.66 4.07
N GLY A 8 12.82 -4.39 5.14
CA GLY A 8 12.24 -5.69 5.46
C GLY A 8 11.12 -5.55 6.49
N VAL A 9 10.35 -6.63 6.69
CA VAL A 9 9.22 -6.71 7.63
C VAL A 9 9.41 -7.94 8.51
N SER A 10 9.22 -7.82 9.84
CA SER A 10 9.10 -8.97 10.73
C SER A 10 8.00 -8.77 11.77
N PHE A 11 7.45 -9.87 12.27
CA PHE A 11 6.16 -9.96 12.94
C PHE A 11 6.33 -10.21 14.44
N ASP A 12 5.91 -9.27 15.28
CA ASP A 12 5.61 -9.52 16.69
C ASP A 12 4.51 -8.55 17.15
N ALA A 13 3.43 -9.10 17.69
CA ALA A 13 2.23 -8.48 18.27
C ALA A 13 1.81 -7.06 17.79
N ASP A 14 0.72 -7.00 17.01
CA ASP A 14 -0.16 -5.85 16.71
C ASP A 14 0.45 -4.57 16.08
N TYR A 15 1.78 -4.43 16.01
CA TYR A 15 2.44 -3.23 15.50
C TYR A 15 3.50 -3.59 14.48
N PHE A 16 3.37 -2.99 13.29
CA PHE A 16 4.35 -3.16 12.22
C PHE A 16 5.66 -2.45 12.57
N LYS A 17 6.79 -2.96 12.05
CA LYS A 17 8.09 -2.28 12.13
C LYS A 17 8.68 -2.13 10.74
N ALA A 18 9.16 -0.94 10.40
CA ALA A 18 10.04 -0.75 9.27
C ALA A 18 11.46 -1.09 9.70
N TYR A 19 12.13 -1.95 8.94
CA TYR A 19 13.56 -2.19 9.11
C TYR A 19 14.34 -1.29 8.15
N VAL A 20 15.33 -0.58 8.64
CA VAL A 20 16.16 0.33 7.83
C VAL A 20 17.60 -0.14 7.91
N TYR A 21 18.15 -0.44 6.74
CA TYR A 21 19.57 -0.71 6.58
C TYR A 21 20.33 0.56 6.19
N THR A 22 21.43 0.83 6.89
CA THR A 22 22.30 1.98 6.62
C THR A 22 23.65 1.48 6.11
N LEU A 23 23.96 1.74 4.84
CA LEU A 23 25.22 1.33 4.22
C LEU A 23 26.46 1.88 4.94
N GLY A 24 26.42 3.13 5.39
CA GLY A 24 27.56 3.77 6.04
C GLY A 24 27.96 3.14 7.38
N THR A 25 27.01 2.53 8.09
CA THR A 25 27.25 1.84 9.36
C THR A 25 27.15 0.31 9.24
N ASN A 26 26.78 -0.19 8.05
CA ASN A 26 26.50 -1.61 7.79
C ASN A 26 25.57 -2.25 8.86
N ALA A 27 24.56 -1.51 9.31
CA ALA A 27 23.70 -1.92 10.39
C ALA A 27 22.22 -1.85 10.02
N TRP A 28 21.47 -2.82 10.53
CA TRP A 28 20.02 -2.81 10.54
C TRP A 28 19.51 -2.19 11.84
N ARG A 29 18.43 -1.41 11.75
CA ARG A 29 17.62 -1.06 12.91
C ARG A 29 16.15 -1.11 12.57
N SER A 30 15.31 -1.18 13.60
CA SER A 30 13.86 -1.13 13.45
C SER A 30 13.32 0.24 13.84
N ILE A 31 12.22 0.62 13.20
CA ILE A 31 11.41 1.79 13.50
C ILE A 31 9.98 1.30 13.69
N PRO A 32 9.38 1.49 14.87
CA PRO A 32 8.00 1.08 15.12
C PRO A 32 7.03 1.95 14.30
N SER A 33 6.05 1.30 13.68
CA SER A 33 4.93 1.97 13.02
C SER A 33 3.82 2.21 14.04
N PRO A 34 3.18 3.39 14.04
CA PRO A 34 1.96 3.63 14.81
C PRO A 34 0.74 2.94 14.17
N TYR A 35 0.87 2.37 12.97
CA TYR A 35 -0.23 1.80 12.21
C TYR A 35 -0.17 0.27 12.15
N ARG A 36 -1.35 -0.34 12.17
CA ARG A 36 -1.56 -1.75 11.84
C ARG A 36 -1.44 -1.97 10.34
N MET A 37 -0.72 -3.02 9.96
CA MET A 37 -0.58 -3.41 8.57
C MET A 37 -0.97 -4.86 8.35
N PRO A 38 -1.40 -5.21 7.13
CA PRO A 38 -1.71 -6.58 6.75
C PRO A 38 -0.55 -7.55 6.99
N SER A 39 -0.89 -8.81 7.31
CA SER A 39 0.07 -9.91 7.49
C SER A 39 0.50 -10.53 6.16
N THR A 40 -0.04 -10.07 5.03
CA THR A 40 0.21 -10.69 3.73
C THR A 40 1.66 -10.44 3.31
N GLY A 41 2.44 -11.52 3.29
CA GLY A 41 3.89 -11.52 3.14
C GLY A 41 4.43 -11.13 1.75
N ASP A 42 3.59 -10.86 0.75
CA ASP A 42 4.03 -10.86 -0.65
C ASP A 42 3.65 -9.64 -1.49
N VAL A 43 2.93 -8.64 -0.96
CA VAL A 43 2.65 -7.45 -1.77
C VAL A 43 3.88 -6.55 -1.73
N ALA A 44 4.51 -6.25 -2.86
CA ALA A 44 5.62 -5.29 -2.91
C ALA A 44 5.14 -3.88 -2.49
N ALA A 45 5.96 -3.12 -1.75
CA ALA A 45 5.64 -1.72 -1.47
C ALA A 45 5.84 -0.89 -2.74
N ALA A 46 4.91 0.03 -3.02
CA ALA A 46 5.12 1.00 -4.09
C ALA A 46 6.09 2.10 -3.62
N HIS A 47 7.17 2.33 -4.37
CA HIS A 47 8.18 3.33 -4.04
C HIS A 47 8.02 4.58 -4.91
N LEU A 48 7.67 5.71 -4.28
CA LEU A 48 7.50 7.00 -4.95
C LEU A 48 7.94 8.14 -4.03
N ASN A 49 8.59 9.16 -4.58
CA ASN A 49 9.01 10.37 -3.83
C ASN A 49 9.84 10.07 -2.56
N GLY A 50 10.66 9.01 -2.60
CA GLY A 50 11.48 8.58 -1.47
C GLY A 50 10.69 7.92 -0.34
N ALA A 51 9.44 7.53 -0.58
CA ALA A 51 8.58 6.86 0.39
C ALA A 51 8.06 5.51 -0.13
N LEU A 52 7.87 4.57 0.80
CA LEU A 52 7.29 3.26 0.57
C LEU A 52 5.82 3.27 0.94
N HIS A 53 4.96 2.78 0.06
CA HIS A 53 3.50 2.81 0.22
C HIS A 53 2.93 1.42 0.36
N ARG A 54 2.01 1.23 1.30
CA ARG A 54 1.29 -0.02 1.57
C ARG A 54 -0.13 0.26 2.02
N PHE A 55 -1.06 -0.66 1.74
CA PHE A 55 -2.42 -0.56 2.26
C PHE A 55 -2.43 -0.66 3.78
N LYS A 56 -3.25 0.18 4.42
CA LYS A 56 -3.52 0.08 5.86
C LYS A 56 -4.53 -1.05 6.10
N LEU A 57 -4.39 -1.76 7.21
CA LEU A 57 -5.41 -2.70 7.66
C LEU A 57 -6.64 -1.93 8.16
N SER A 58 -7.85 -2.37 7.79
CA SER A 58 -9.08 -1.80 8.33
C SER A 58 -9.11 -1.91 9.85
N ASP A 59 -9.63 -0.90 10.53
CA ASP A 59 -9.75 -0.91 11.99
C ASP A 59 -10.72 -1.98 12.50
N GLN A 60 -11.55 -2.53 11.62
CA GLN A 60 -12.44 -3.66 11.90
C GLN A 60 -11.77 -5.02 11.73
N SER A 61 -10.61 -5.08 11.06
CA SER A 61 -9.91 -6.34 10.80
C SER A 61 -8.81 -6.57 11.83
N ARG A 62 -8.79 -7.78 12.41
CA ARG A 62 -7.70 -8.26 13.26
C ARG A 62 -6.61 -8.85 12.40
N TRP A 63 -5.40 -8.89 12.94
CA TRP A 63 -4.25 -9.41 12.23
C TRP A 63 -4.39 -10.89 11.82
N LYS A 64 -5.16 -11.70 12.55
CA LYS A 64 -5.41 -13.12 12.26
C LYS A 64 -6.57 -13.35 11.28
N ASP A 65 -7.31 -12.31 10.90
CA ASP A 65 -8.48 -12.49 10.05
C ASP A 65 -8.05 -12.96 8.67
N THR A 66 -8.78 -13.93 8.13
CA THR A 66 -8.60 -14.43 6.78
C THR A 66 -9.97 -14.53 6.11
N PRO A 67 -10.24 -13.73 5.07
CA PRO A 67 -9.36 -12.70 4.49
C PRO A 67 -9.22 -11.46 5.38
N GLN A 68 -8.08 -10.78 5.29
CA GLN A 68 -7.87 -9.46 5.91
C GLN A 68 -8.60 -8.38 5.12
N CYS A 69 -9.23 -7.43 5.81
CA CYS A 69 -9.87 -6.28 5.17
C CYS A 69 -8.95 -5.07 5.19
N PHE A 70 -8.73 -4.44 4.05
CA PHE A 70 -7.95 -3.20 3.95
C PHE A 70 -8.82 -1.97 4.23
N ASP A 71 -8.17 -0.91 4.72
CA ASP A 71 -8.77 0.42 4.77
C ASP A 71 -8.81 0.98 3.35
N ILE A 72 -10.02 1.28 2.86
CA ILE A 72 -10.24 1.85 1.53
C ILE A 72 -10.11 3.37 1.50
N HIS A 73 -9.88 3.99 2.66
CA HIS A 73 -9.77 5.44 2.83
C HIS A 73 -8.33 5.91 3.07
N SER A 74 -7.39 5.00 3.34
CA SER A 74 -6.01 5.40 3.59
C SER A 74 -4.94 4.38 3.20
N ILE A 75 -3.81 4.92 2.75
CA ILE A 75 -2.57 4.20 2.46
C ILE A 75 -1.52 4.67 3.47
N ILE A 76 -0.70 3.75 3.96
CA ILE A 76 0.46 4.10 4.79
C ILE A 76 1.63 4.40 3.87
N SER A 77 2.29 5.52 4.14
CA SER A 77 3.54 5.94 3.51
C SER A 77 4.64 5.99 4.56
N PHE A 78 5.78 5.36 4.30
CA PHE A 78 6.98 5.47 5.12
C PHE A 78 8.06 6.21 4.33
N ASN A 79 8.37 7.44 4.74
CA ASN A 79 9.41 8.23 4.10
C ASN A 79 10.79 7.72 4.53
N ILE A 80 11.59 7.24 3.59
CA ILE A 80 12.89 6.63 3.87
C ILE A 80 13.88 7.67 4.40
N ARG A 81 13.78 8.94 3.96
CA ARG A 81 14.73 10.00 4.33
C ARG A 81 14.42 10.56 5.72
N SER A 82 13.19 10.98 5.97
CA SER A 82 12.78 11.52 7.27
C SER A 82 12.46 10.43 8.28
N GLU A 83 12.27 9.20 7.83
CA GLU A 83 11.97 8.04 8.67
C GLU A 83 10.67 8.15 9.44
N GLU A 84 9.72 8.85 8.82
CA GLU A 84 8.39 9.11 9.36
C GLU A 84 7.34 8.29 8.61
N PHE A 85 6.40 7.74 9.38
CA PHE A 85 5.16 7.18 8.84
C PHE A 85 4.12 8.29 8.69
N ARG A 86 3.37 8.26 7.59
CA ARG A 86 2.26 9.16 7.30
C ARG A 86 1.13 8.37 6.66
N GLN A 87 -0.07 8.92 6.71
CA GLN A 87 -1.18 8.44 5.89
C GLN A 87 -1.29 9.29 4.63
N VAL A 88 -1.60 8.63 3.53
CA VAL A 88 -1.99 9.24 2.26
C VAL A 88 -3.45 8.91 2.06
N ALA A 89 -4.26 9.94 1.86
CA ALA A 89 -5.69 9.77 1.64
C ALA A 89 -5.95 8.94 0.37
N LEU A 90 -6.88 8.02 0.50
CA LEU A 90 -7.40 7.20 -0.58
C LEU A 90 -8.91 7.43 -0.59
N ASN A 91 -9.51 7.59 -1.75
CA ASN A 91 -10.95 7.78 -1.83
C ASN A 91 -11.55 6.85 -2.87
N PHE A 92 -11.86 5.62 -2.45
CA PHE A 92 -12.71 4.72 -3.21
C PHE A 92 -14.13 4.75 -2.67
N ASP A 93 -14.83 5.86 -2.88
CA ASP A 93 -16.27 5.90 -2.67
C ASP A 93 -17.01 5.31 -3.88
N TYR A 94 -16.92 3.99 -4.05
CA TYR A 94 -17.59 3.30 -5.15
C TYR A 94 -18.10 1.95 -4.68
N GLY A 95 -19.28 1.98 -4.06
CA GLY A 95 -20.40 1.01 -4.03
C GLY A 95 -20.23 -0.46 -4.39
N VAL A 96 -19.04 -1.06 -4.32
CA VAL A 96 -18.79 -2.45 -4.72
C VAL A 96 -18.59 -3.28 -3.47
N ARG A 97 -19.14 -4.50 -3.52
CA ARG A 97 -18.96 -5.50 -2.48
C ARG A 97 -17.48 -5.82 -2.34
N LEU A 98 -16.93 -5.52 -1.16
CA LEU A 98 -15.50 -5.63 -0.86
C LEU A 98 -14.97 -7.08 -0.89
N ASP A 99 -15.87 -8.07 -0.87
CA ASP A 99 -15.57 -9.51 -0.81
C ASP A 99 -15.05 -10.10 -2.13
N CYS A 100 -15.18 -9.40 -3.25
CA CYS A 100 -14.77 -9.88 -4.58
C CYS A 100 -13.75 -8.99 -5.28
N ILE A 101 -13.11 -8.09 -4.52
CA ILE A 101 -12.18 -7.12 -5.05
C ILE A 101 -10.80 -7.35 -4.45
N SER A 102 -9.81 -7.60 -5.31
CA SER A 102 -8.40 -7.54 -4.90
C SER A 102 -7.80 -6.20 -5.27
N TYR A 103 -6.88 -5.73 -4.42
CA TYR A 103 -6.22 -4.44 -4.57
C TYR A 103 -4.71 -4.62 -4.63
N ALA A 104 -4.05 -3.88 -5.52
CA ALA A 104 -2.59 -3.77 -5.56
C ALA A 104 -2.16 -2.30 -5.65
N LEU A 105 -1.02 -1.98 -5.04
CA LEU A 105 -0.37 -0.68 -5.13
C LEU A 105 0.81 -0.77 -6.09
N GLY A 106 1.05 0.32 -6.81
CA GLY A 106 2.18 0.43 -7.72
C GLY A 106 2.52 1.88 -8.02
N VAL A 107 3.45 2.06 -8.95
CA VAL A 107 3.74 3.37 -9.56
C VAL A 107 3.55 3.23 -11.05
N LEU A 108 2.70 4.08 -11.63
CA LEU A 108 2.43 4.11 -13.05
C LEU A 108 2.62 5.53 -13.56
N GLN A 109 3.48 5.70 -14.56
CA GLN A 109 3.78 7.01 -15.16
C GLN A 109 4.21 8.07 -14.11
N GLY A 110 4.98 7.64 -13.10
CA GLY A 110 5.43 8.52 -12.02
C GLY A 110 4.35 8.89 -11.00
N CYS A 111 3.13 8.38 -11.13
CA CYS A 111 2.04 8.60 -10.18
C CYS A 111 1.88 7.38 -9.28
N LEU A 112 1.47 7.59 -8.02
CA LEU A 112 1.03 6.48 -7.17
C LEU A 112 -0.23 5.88 -7.81
N SER A 113 -0.26 4.55 -7.97
CA SER A 113 -1.35 3.87 -8.66
C SER A 113 -1.96 2.78 -7.80
N VAL A 114 -3.27 2.60 -7.92
CA VAL A 114 -4.01 1.48 -7.35
C VAL A 114 -4.69 0.70 -8.46
N TRP A 115 -4.57 -0.63 -8.37
CA TRP A 115 -5.16 -1.58 -9.28
C TRP A 115 -6.25 -2.29 -8.51
N ARG A 116 -7.47 -2.20 -9.01
CA ARG A 116 -8.67 -2.78 -8.42
C ARG A 116 -9.20 -3.85 -9.35
N VAL A 117 -9.09 -5.11 -8.95
CA VAL A 117 -9.53 -6.25 -9.77
C VAL A 117 -10.87 -6.73 -9.24
N ASN A 118 -11.92 -6.64 -10.06
CA ASN A 118 -13.22 -7.22 -9.80
C ASN A 118 -13.30 -8.58 -10.50
N SER A 119 -13.32 -9.66 -9.73
CA SER A 119 -13.35 -11.03 -10.26
C SER A 119 -14.73 -11.45 -10.78
N ILE A 120 -15.82 -10.87 -10.25
CA ILE A 120 -17.19 -11.19 -10.68
C ILE A 120 -17.46 -10.57 -12.06
N GLU A 121 -17.15 -9.29 -12.21
CA GLU A 121 -17.46 -8.51 -13.41
C GLU A 121 -16.31 -8.54 -14.43
N CYS A 122 -15.24 -9.28 -14.13
CA CYS A 122 -14.14 -9.53 -15.06
C CYS A 122 -13.48 -8.25 -15.56
N TYR A 123 -13.17 -7.30 -14.66
CA TYR A 123 -12.39 -6.13 -15.03
C TYR A 123 -11.38 -5.72 -13.96
N THR A 124 -10.40 -4.97 -14.42
CA THR A 124 -9.43 -4.27 -13.58
C THR A 124 -9.53 -2.78 -13.84
N GLU A 125 -9.78 -1.99 -12.80
CA GLU A 125 -9.66 -0.54 -12.85
C GLU A 125 -8.27 -0.12 -12.36
N ILE A 126 -7.64 0.78 -13.10
CA ILE A 126 -6.35 1.37 -12.74
C ILE A 126 -6.61 2.83 -12.40
N TRP A 127 -6.32 3.20 -11.16
CA TRP A 127 -6.44 4.55 -10.64
C TRP A 127 -5.05 5.12 -10.38
N VAL A 128 -4.88 6.43 -10.60
CA VAL A 128 -3.63 7.14 -10.34
C VAL A 128 -3.90 8.42 -9.57
N MET A 129 -3.04 8.74 -8.62
CA MET A 129 -3.01 10.01 -7.90
C MET A 129 -2.15 10.99 -8.71
N LYS A 130 -2.80 11.91 -9.44
CA LYS A 130 -2.10 12.84 -10.33
C LYS A 130 -1.21 13.82 -9.56
N ASP A 131 -1.69 14.29 -8.42
CA ASP A 131 -0.98 15.20 -7.54
C ASP A 131 -0.74 14.51 -6.21
N TYR A 132 0.49 14.04 -6.01
CA TYR A 132 0.83 13.23 -4.85
C TYR A 132 0.46 13.92 -3.52
N GLY A 133 -0.34 13.24 -2.70
CA GLY A 133 -0.83 13.71 -1.40
C GLY A 133 -2.18 14.43 -1.44
N LEU A 134 -2.71 14.75 -2.63
CA LEU A 134 -4.04 15.34 -2.79
C LEU A 134 -5.06 14.24 -3.07
N GLU A 135 -6.02 14.09 -2.15
CA GLU A 135 -7.10 13.10 -2.25
C GLU A 135 -7.91 13.26 -3.53
N ASP A 136 -8.32 14.48 -3.85
CA ASP A 136 -9.15 14.79 -5.02
C ASP A 136 -8.44 14.59 -6.36
N SER A 137 -7.14 14.28 -6.35
CA SER A 137 -6.34 14.03 -7.56
C SER A 137 -6.37 12.57 -8.03
N TRP A 138 -7.01 11.68 -7.26
CA TRP A 138 -7.25 10.30 -7.69
C TRP A 138 -8.18 10.30 -8.91
N THR A 139 -7.67 9.81 -10.04
CA THR A 139 -8.44 9.65 -11.28
C THR A 139 -8.31 8.24 -11.81
N ARG A 140 -9.41 7.71 -12.35
CA ARG A 140 -9.37 6.45 -13.09
C ARG A 140 -8.65 6.69 -14.42
N LEU A 141 -7.60 5.92 -14.67
CA LEU A 141 -6.83 5.99 -15.90
C LEU A 141 -7.40 5.03 -16.96
N HIS A 142 -7.62 3.77 -16.58
CA HIS A 142 -8.12 2.73 -17.49
C HIS A 142 -9.04 1.74 -16.76
N THR A 143 -9.94 1.14 -17.54
CA THR A 143 -10.67 -0.08 -17.18
C THR A 143 -10.33 -1.14 -18.21
N VAL A 144 -9.76 -2.26 -17.78
CA VAL A 144 -9.33 -3.35 -18.64
C VAL A 144 -10.20 -4.56 -18.34
N ARG A 145 -10.82 -5.17 -19.35
CA ARG A 145 -11.51 -6.46 -19.16
C ARG A 145 -10.48 -7.55 -18.91
N THR A 146 -10.68 -8.31 -17.84
CA THR A 146 -9.82 -9.43 -17.47
C THR A 146 -10.37 -10.70 -18.12
N VAL A 147 -9.54 -11.42 -18.88
CA VAL A 147 -9.95 -12.62 -19.64
C VAL A 147 -10.00 -13.91 -18.81
N PHE A 148 -9.59 -13.86 -17.55
CA PHE A 148 -9.64 -14.99 -16.61
C PHE A 148 -10.60 -14.65 -15.49
N CYS A 149 -11.78 -15.26 -15.52
CA CYS A 149 -12.72 -15.27 -14.41
C CYS A 149 -12.94 -16.72 -13.97
N HIS A 150 -13.05 -16.91 -12.65
CA HIS A 150 -13.39 -18.18 -12.05
C HIS A 150 -14.88 -18.44 -12.13
#